data_AF-A0A9E0A7F9-F1
#
_entry.id   AF-A0A9E0A7F9-F1
#
_cell.length_a   1.000
_cell.length_b   1.000
_cell.length_c   1.000
_cell.angle_alpha   90.00
_cell.angle_beta   90.00
_cell.angle_gamma   90.00
#
_symmetry.space_group_name_H-M   'P 1'
#
loop_
_entity.id
_entity.type
_entity.pdbx_description
1 polymer ?
#
loop_
_entity_poly.entity_id
_entity_poly.type
_entity_poly.pdbx_seq_one_letter_code
_entity_poly.pdbx_strand_id
1 'polypeptide(L)'
;MSNSYKYIDPDYSYIDPKTGILRNLQDISDPEVLLFVESSAVTKRLLELYENPIKIKGIDSLFEIHRHLFQDIYIWAGKKRVVEISKDGKQFFPTTYFDNA
;
A
#
# COMPACT_ATOMS: atom_id res chain seq x y z
N MET A 1 -6.60 -4.17 16.25
CA MET A 1 -7.43 -3.11 15.62
C MET A 1 -8.30 -3.77 14.57
N SER A 2 -9.62 -3.58 14.55
CA SER A 2 -10.46 -4.20 13.52
C SER A 2 -10.13 -3.58 12.16
N ASN A 3 -9.69 -4.39 11.20
CA ASN A 3 -9.44 -3.93 9.85
C ASN A 3 -10.79 -3.65 9.16
N SER A 4 -11.20 -2.38 9.12
CA SER A 4 -12.46 -1.96 8.51
C SER A 4 -12.34 -1.64 7.02
N TYR A 5 -11.17 -1.91 6.43
CA TYR A 5 -10.96 -1.81 5.00
C TYR A 5 -11.66 -2.97 4.27
N LYS A 6 -12.31 -2.64 3.16
CA LYS A 6 -12.83 -3.61 2.20
C LYS A 6 -12.23 -3.33 0.82
N TYR A 7 -11.80 -4.40 0.16
CA TYR A 7 -11.23 -4.38 -1.17
C TYR A 7 -12.18 -5.11 -2.13
N ILE A 8 -12.46 -4.52 -3.28
CA ILE A 8 -13.15 -5.21 -4.40
C ILE A 8 -12.05 -5.75 -5.31
N ASP A 9 -11.48 -6.90 -4.95
CA ASP A 9 -10.31 -7.51 -5.60
C ASP A 9 -10.65 -8.92 -6.14
N PRO A 10 -11.46 -9.03 -7.22
CA PRO A 10 -11.90 -10.31 -7.76
C PRO A 10 -10.77 -11.16 -8.35
N ASP A 11 -9.71 -10.51 -8.83
CA ASP A 11 -8.56 -11.16 -9.47
C ASP A 11 -7.41 -11.46 -8.49
N TYR A 12 -7.61 -11.19 -7.19
CA TYR A 12 -6.61 -11.40 -6.14
C TYR A 12 -5.27 -10.70 -6.43
N SER A 13 -5.34 -9.48 -6.95
CA SER A 13 -4.18 -8.65 -7.30
C SER A 13 -3.43 -8.18 -6.06
N TYR A 14 -4.14 -7.96 -4.95
CA TYR A 14 -3.58 -7.47 -3.70
C TYR A 14 -3.78 -8.46 -2.56
N ILE A 15 -4.92 -9.14 -2.48
CA ILE A 15 -5.25 -10.04 -1.38
C ILE A 15 -4.93 -11.48 -1.75
N ASP A 16 -4.21 -12.19 -0.89
CA ASP A 16 -4.04 -13.62 -1.03
C ASP A 16 -5.37 -14.32 -0.68
N PRO A 17 -5.98 -15.08 -1.60
CA PRO A 17 -7.26 -15.75 -1.37
C PRO A 17 -7.22 -16.78 -0.23
N LYS A 18 -6.04 -17.33 0.09
CA LYS A 18 -5.90 -18.37 1.12
C LYS A 18 -5.87 -17.79 2.53
N THR A 19 -5.19 -16.67 2.68
CA THR A 19 -4.89 -16.07 3.99
C THR A 19 -5.75 -14.84 4.28
N GLY A 20 -6.31 -14.20 3.23
CA GLY A 20 -7.11 -12.99 3.35
C GLY A 20 -6.30 -11.73 3.67
N ILE A 21 -4.98 -11.79 3.57
CA ILE A 21 -4.06 -10.66 3.84
C ILE A 21 -3.43 -10.17 2.53
N LEU A 22 -2.74 -9.02 2.61
CA LEU A 22 -2.03 -8.47 1.46
C LEU A 22 -0.87 -9.38 1.03
N ARG A 23 -0.81 -9.68 -0.27
CA ARG A 23 0.36 -10.26 -0.92
C ARG A 23 1.57 -9.35 -0.67
N ASN A 24 2.65 -9.96 -0.22
CA ASN A 24 3.89 -9.28 0.13
C ASN A 24 5.09 -10.07 -0.41
N LEU A 25 6.23 -9.40 -0.54
CA LEU A 25 7.45 -9.95 -1.14
C LEU A 25 8.13 -11.03 -0.28
N GLN A 26 7.75 -11.17 1.00
CA GLN A 26 8.32 -12.13 1.94
C GLN A 26 7.44 -13.37 2.14
N ASP A 27 6.35 -13.51 1.39
CA ASP A 27 5.36 -14.59 1.52
C ASP A 27 4.85 -14.79 2.96
N ILE A 28 4.79 -13.71 3.74
CA ILE A 28 4.26 -13.72 5.12
C ILE A 28 2.76 -13.97 5.04
N SER A 29 2.27 -14.96 5.78
CA SER A 29 0.86 -15.37 5.85
C SER A 29 0.15 -14.97 7.15
N ASP A 30 0.88 -14.45 8.13
CA ASP A 30 0.36 -14.02 9.42
C ASP A 30 0.17 -12.48 9.44
N PRO A 31 -1.03 -11.98 9.76
CA PRO A 31 -1.33 -10.55 9.71
C PRO A 31 -0.55 -9.72 10.75
N GLU A 32 -0.27 -10.26 11.93
CA GLU A 32 0.47 -9.54 12.97
C GLU A 32 1.96 -9.47 12.62
N VAL A 33 2.50 -10.57 12.08
CA VAL A 33 3.88 -10.61 11.58
C VAL A 33 4.03 -9.66 10.39
N LEU A 34 3.09 -9.67 9.44
CA LEU A 34 3.13 -8.76 8.28
C LEU A 34 3.11 -7.30 8.74
N LEU A 35 2.24 -6.95 9.68
CA LEU A 35 2.18 -5.60 10.24
C LEU A 35 3.50 -5.18 10.91
N PHE A 36 4.10 -6.07 11.70
CA PHE A 36 5.38 -5.80 12.37
C PHE A 36 6.52 -5.59 11.37
N VAL A 37 6.62 -6.47 10.36
CA VAL A 37 7.66 -6.40 9.32
C VAL A 37 7.49 -5.15 8.45
N GLU A 38 6.26 -4.86 8.01
CA GLU A 38 5.93 -3.66 7.26
C GLU A 38 6.32 -2.40 8.04
N SER A 39 5.86 -2.29 9.29
CA SER A 39 6.13 -1.13 10.15
C SER A 39 7.62 -0.91 10.36
N SER A 40 8.38 -2.00 10.56
CA SER A 40 9.83 -1.95 10.74
C SER A 40 10.55 -1.48 9.48
N ALA A 41 10.16 -2.01 8.31
CA ALA A 41 10.72 -1.59 7.03
C ALA A 41 10.41 -0.12 6.72
N VAL A 42 9.15 0.29 6.89
CA VAL A 42 8.70 1.68 6.69
C VAL A 42 9.43 2.65 7.61
N THR A 43 9.65 2.28 8.88
CA THR A 43 10.38 3.12 9.85
C THR A 43 11.80 3.41 9.38
N LYS A 44 12.52 2.40 8.86
CA LYS A 44 13.84 2.59 8.28
C LYS A 44 13.80 3.56 7.09
N ARG A 45 12.84 3.37 6.17
CA ARG A 45 12.68 4.23 4.98
C ARG A 45 12.29 5.66 5.35
N LEU A 46 11.54 5.84 6.42
CA LEU A 46 11.17 7.15 6.95
C LEU A 46 12.39 7.91 7.48
N LEU A 47 13.32 7.22 8.16
CA LEU A 47 14.60 7.82 8.58
C LEU A 47 15.42 8.29 7.37
N GLU A 48 15.49 7.47 6.32
CA GLU A 48 16.17 7.86 5.07
C GLU A 48 15.54 9.12 4.43
N LEU A 49 14.20 9.24 4.46
CA LEU A 49 13.51 10.45 3.97
C LEU A 49 13.70 11.66 4.87
N TYR A 50 13.91 11.46 6.17
CA TYR A 50 14.20 12.55 7.10
C TYR A 50 15.58 13.15 6.82
N GLU A 51 16.57 12.30 6.54
CA GLU A 51 17.93 12.73 6.20
C GLU A 51 18.03 13.32 4.78
N ASN A 52 17.33 12.71 3.82
CA ASN A 52 17.33 13.12 2.42
C ASN A 52 15.90 13.18 1.85
N PRO A 53 15.19 14.30 2.07
CA PRO A 53 13.79 14.40 1.70
C PRO A 53 13.57 14.42 0.19
N ILE A 54 12.53 13.71 -0.26
CA ILE A 54 12.04 13.79 -1.64
C ILE A 54 11.33 15.13 -1.82
N LYS A 55 11.81 15.97 -2.74
CA LYS A 55 11.18 17.24 -3.08
C LYS A 55 9.85 17.01 -3.80
N ILE A 56 8.77 17.51 -3.21
CA ILE A 56 7.42 17.42 -3.79
C ILE A 56 7.31 18.37 -4.98
N LYS A 57 7.00 17.83 -6.16
CA LYS A 57 6.80 18.57 -7.41
C LYS A 57 5.42 18.37 -8.03
N GLY A 58 4.67 17.38 -7.56
CA GLY A 58 3.37 17.01 -8.09
C GLY A 58 2.98 15.59 -7.66
N ILE A 59 2.03 14.99 -8.35
CA ILE A 59 1.50 13.65 -8.05
C ILE A 59 2.59 12.56 -8.17
N ASP A 60 3.54 12.71 -9.09
CA ASP A 60 4.64 11.76 -9.27
C ASP A 60 5.49 11.62 -8.01
N SER A 61 5.68 12.71 -7.27
CA SER A 61 6.39 12.67 -5.99
C SER A 61 5.64 11.82 -4.94
N LEU A 62 4.31 11.73 -5.01
CA LEU A 62 3.55 10.84 -4.11
C LEU A 62 3.82 9.38 -4.44
N PHE A 63 3.91 9.02 -5.73
CA PHE A 63 4.27 7.67 -6.14
C PHE A 63 5.71 7.32 -5.77
N GLU A 64 6.64 8.27 -5.89
CA GLU A 64 8.03 8.11 -5.45
C GLU A 64 8.12 7.89 -3.93
N ILE A 65 7.41 8.69 -3.13
CA ILE A 65 7.35 8.53 -1.67
C ILE A 65 6.75 7.17 -1.32
N HIS A 66 5.62 6.80 -1.93
CA HIS A 66 5.00 5.49 -1.69
C HIS A 66 5.93 4.34 -2.08
N ARG A 67 6.63 4.43 -3.21
CA ARG A 67 7.62 3.43 -3.59
C ARG A 67 8.71 3.34 -2.53
N HIS A 68 9.28 4.48 -2.12
CA HIS A 68 10.37 4.51 -1.16
C HIS A 68 10.00 3.85 0.17
N LEU A 69 8.80 4.13 0.69
CA LEU A 69 8.32 3.59 1.96
C LEU A 69 8.05 2.07 1.91
N PHE A 70 7.50 1.57 0.80
CA PHE A 70 6.92 0.22 0.74
C PHE A 70 7.61 -0.75 -0.23
N GLN A 71 8.66 -0.33 -0.94
CA GLN A 71 9.38 -1.14 -1.96
C GLN A 71 9.86 -2.49 -1.44
N ASP A 72 10.17 -2.58 -0.15
CA ASP A 72 10.70 -3.82 0.45
C ASP A 72 9.58 -4.83 0.76
N ILE A 73 8.31 -4.41 0.79
CA ILE A 73 7.17 -5.22 1.24
C ILE A 73 6.22 -5.56 0.10
N TYR A 74 5.97 -4.61 -0.82
CA TYR A 74 4.91 -4.75 -1.82
C TYR A 74 5.44 -4.56 -3.24
N ILE A 75 5.17 -5.52 -4.12
CA ILE A 75 5.53 -5.45 -5.54
C ILE A 75 4.89 -4.26 -6.27
N TRP A 76 3.75 -3.79 -5.75
CA TRP A 76 2.98 -2.66 -6.29
C TRP A 76 3.36 -1.32 -5.65
N ALA A 77 4.41 -1.25 -4.82
CA ALA A 77 4.83 0.00 -4.21
C ALA A 77 5.10 1.09 -5.27
N GLY A 78 4.44 2.24 -5.09
CA GLY A 78 4.52 3.37 -6.04
C GLY A 78 3.61 3.26 -7.25
N LYS A 79 2.70 2.30 -7.30
CA LYS A 79 1.68 2.17 -8.36
C LYS A 79 0.34 2.74 -7.89
N LYS A 80 -0.46 3.28 -8.82
CA LYS A 80 -1.88 3.56 -8.58
C LYS A 80 -2.58 2.24 -8.22
N ARG A 81 -3.55 2.28 -7.29
CA ARG A 81 -4.40 1.12 -7.00
C ARG A 81 -5.26 0.76 -8.22
N VAL A 82 -5.46 -0.53 -8.46
CA VAL A 82 -6.31 -1.02 -9.56
C VAL A 82 -7.65 -1.59 -9.09
N VAL A 83 -7.84 -1.73 -7.78
CA VAL A 83 -9.08 -2.24 -7.16
C VAL A 83 -9.78 -1.15 -6.37
N GLU A 84 -11.10 -1.29 -6.20
CA GLU A 84 -11.86 -0.39 -5.35
C GLU A 84 -11.66 -0.67 -3.87
N ILE A 85 -11.55 0.40 -3.08
CA ILE A 85 -11.38 0.31 -1.64
C ILE A 85 -12.38 1.21 -0.91
N SER A 86 -12.82 0.74 0.24
CA SER A 86 -13.62 1.50 1.21
C SER A 86 -13.13 1.25 2.62
N LYS A 87 -13.41 2.18 3.53
CA LYS A 87 -13.11 2.04 4.95
C LYS A 87 -14.32 2.46 5.76
N ASP A 88 -14.73 1.65 6.72
CA ASP A 88 -15.93 1.92 7.55
C ASP A 88 -17.18 2.17 6.68
N GLY A 89 -17.29 1.46 5.55
CA GLY A 89 -18.38 1.63 4.58
C GLY A 89 -18.30 2.89 3.71
N LYS A 90 -17.27 3.73 3.88
CA LYS A 90 -17.03 4.94 3.07
C LYS A 90 -16.07 4.63 1.92
N GLN A 91 -16.55 4.85 0.70
CA GLN A 91 -15.80 4.62 -0.53
C GLN A 91 -14.71 5.68 -0.71
N PHE A 92 -13.51 5.27 -1.13
CA PHE A 92 -12.46 6.19 -1.57
C PHE A 92 -12.67 6.63 -3.03
N PHE A 93 -11.94 7.65 -3.47
CA PHE A 93 -12.04 8.22 -4.83
C PHE A 93 -11.95 7.14 -5.92
N PRO A 94 -13.01 6.87 -6.71
CA PRO A 94 -13.06 5.70 -7.60
C PRO A 94 -11.91 5.62 -8.62
N THR A 95 -11.43 4.41 -8.92
CA THR A 95 -10.30 4.20 -9.84
C THR A 95 -10.59 4.68 -11.25
N THR A 96 -11.86 4.64 -11.67
CA THR A 96 -12.32 5.10 -12.99
C THR A 96 -12.07 6.57 -13.26
N TYR A 97 -11.82 7.38 -12.22
CA TYR A 97 -11.54 8.81 -12.35
C TYR A 97 -10.06 9.17 -12.21
N PHE A 98 -9.15 8.18 -12.05
CA PHE A 98 -7.73 8.44 -11.79
C PHE A 98 -6.97 9.13 -12.92
N ASP A 99 -7.46 9.05 -14.16
CA ASP A 99 -6.83 9.68 -15.32
C ASP A 99 -7.45 11.04 -15.66
N ASN A 100 -8.52 11.41 -14.95
CA ASN A 100 -9.22 12.70 -15.07
C ASN A 100 -8.99 13.60 -13.84
N ALA A 101 -8.05 13.22 -12.97
CA ALA A 101 -7.74 13.89 -11.71
C ALA A 101 -6.57 14.88 -11.84
#